data_AF-A0AA45R4W0-F1
#
_entry.id   AF-A0AA45R4W0-F1
#
_cell.length_a   1.000
_cell.length_b   1.000
_cell.length_c   1.000
_cell.angle_alpha   90.00
_cell.angle_beta   90.00
_cell.angle_gamma   90.00
#
_symmetry.space_group_name_H-M   'P 1'
#
loop_
_entity.id
_entity.type
_entity.pdbx_description
1 polymer ?
#
loop_
_entity_poly.entity_id
_entity_poly.type
_entity_poly.pdbx_seq_one_letter_code
_entity_poly.pdbx_strand_id
1 'polypeptide(L)'
;MFTELILILKLGFCENFLKGDLRGIFVDLVEPLGVFGLAGESPFVLSVDELRSLEGGMPVDLRPKVASYLRGGSVVIALMEYTRDVLGGSFTVPGGSGVLTDGTYFWRRDAADYIEAYGIALDDVFVEHMEQAGWMVPELPHERFLEIDAYLYSLLSGR
;
A
#
# COMPACT_ATOMS: atom_id res chain seq x y z
N MET A 1 5.48 -21.14 -10.16
CA MET A 1 4.24 -21.94 -10.03
C MET A 1 3.51 -21.53 -8.75
N PHE A 2 3.11 -20.26 -8.63
CA PHE A 2 2.40 -19.70 -7.46
C PHE A 2 1.51 -18.50 -7.86
N THR A 3 1.05 -18.46 -9.11
CA THR A 3 0.30 -17.32 -9.66
C THR A 3 -1.22 -17.55 -9.76
N GLU A 4 -1.70 -18.78 -9.55
CA GLU A 4 -3.10 -19.11 -9.85
C GLU A 4 -4.05 -19.13 -8.63
N LEU A 5 -3.54 -19.07 -7.39
CA LEU A 5 -4.40 -19.28 -6.22
C LEU A 5 -5.17 -18.04 -5.73
N ILE A 6 -4.80 -16.84 -6.19
CA ILE A 6 -5.49 -15.58 -5.83
C ILE A 6 -6.83 -15.43 -6.59
N LEU A 7 -6.99 -16.12 -7.72
CA LEU A 7 -8.12 -15.91 -8.63
C LEU A 7 -9.44 -16.53 -8.12
N ILE A 8 -9.39 -17.61 -7.33
CA ILE A 8 -10.57 -18.49 -7.15
C ILE A 8 -11.60 -17.96 -6.13
N LEU A 9 -11.24 -17.09 -5.18
CA LEU A 9 -12.17 -16.67 -4.12
C LEU A 9 -13.06 -15.46 -4.47
N LYS A 10 -12.82 -14.75 -5.59
CA LYS A 10 -13.59 -13.52 -5.93
C LYS A 10 -14.29 -13.56 -7.30
N LEU A 11 -14.17 -14.66 -8.06
CA LEU A 11 -14.79 -14.83 -9.39
C LEU A 11 -16.33 -14.83 -9.38
N GLY A 12 -16.97 -15.00 -8.22
CA GLY A 12 -18.44 -15.00 -8.13
C GLY A 12 -19.12 -13.63 -8.20
N PHE A 13 -18.38 -12.52 -8.09
CA PHE A 13 -18.99 -11.17 -7.97
C PHE A 13 -18.63 -10.22 -9.13
N CYS A 14 -17.65 -10.55 -9.97
CA CYS A 14 -17.05 -9.59 -10.91
C CYS A 14 -17.58 -9.66 -12.37
N GLU A 15 -18.31 -10.71 -12.76
CA GLU A 15 -18.66 -10.93 -14.18
C GLU A 15 -19.59 -9.86 -14.79
N ASN A 16 -20.31 -9.09 -13.98
CA ASN A 16 -21.25 -8.08 -14.50
C ASN A 16 -20.66 -6.67 -14.63
N PHE A 17 -19.48 -6.38 -14.04
CA PHE A 17 -18.89 -5.03 -14.09
C PHE A 17 -17.85 -4.87 -15.21
N LEU A 18 -17.29 -5.98 -15.73
CA LEU A 18 -16.17 -6.00 -16.68
C LEU A 18 -16.56 -5.88 -18.17
N LYS A 19 -17.81 -5.57 -18.50
CA LYS A 19 -18.26 -5.42 -19.91
C LYS A 19 -18.06 -4.01 -20.50
N GLY A 20 -17.59 -3.05 -19.71
CA GLY A 20 -17.19 -1.72 -20.20
C GLY A 20 -15.68 -1.65 -20.40
N ASP A 21 -15.22 -1.15 -21.54
CA ASP A 21 -13.81 -0.84 -21.79
C ASP A 21 -13.37 0.30 -20.85
N LEU A 22 -12.77 -0.05 -19.71
CA LEU A 22 -12.37 0.88 -18.64
C LEU A 22 -10.96 1.48 -18.84
N ARG A 23 -10.29 1.17 -19.96
CA ARG A 23 -8.89 1.52 -20.23
C ARG A 23 -8.61 3.03 -20.37
N GLY A 24 -9.65 3.88 -20.34
CA GLY A 24 -9.52 5.34 -20.44
C GLY A 24 -10.27 6.13 -19.35
N ILE A 25 -10.76 5.50 -18.27
CA ILE A 25 -11.65 6.15 -17.29
C ILE A 25 -10.99 6.35 -15.90
N PHE A 26 -9.96 5.58 -15.57
CA PHE A 26 -9.24 5.76 -14.30
C PHE A 26 -8.10 6.77 -14.47
N VAL A 27 -8.40 8.05 -14.28
CA VAL A 27 -7.42 8.99 -13.71
C VAL A 27 -6.92 8.41 -12.39
N ASP A 28 -5.63 8.56 -12.07
CA ASP A 28 -4.98 7.97 -10.89
C ASP A 28 -5.82 8.19 -9.64
N LEU A 29 -6.55 7.13 -9.25
CA LEU A 29 -7.62 7.24 -8.27
C LEU A 29 -7.04 7.42 -6.87
N VAL A 30 -5.89 6.80 -6.66
CA VAL A 30 -5.05 6.86 -5.47
C VAL A 30 -3.58 6.86 -5.90
N GLU A 31 -2.74 7.55 -5.15
CA GLU A 31 -1.32 7.70 -5.42
C GLU A 31 -0.47 6.73 -4.58
N PRO A 32 0.64 6.20 -5.11
CA PRO A 32 1.55 5.37 -4.33
C PRO A 32 2.28 6.19 -3.26
N LEU A 33 2.43 5.63 -2.06
CA LEU A 33 3.27 6.21 -1.00
C LEU A 33 4.76 5.98 -1.26
N GLY A 34 5.29 6.61 -2.32
CA GLY A 34 6.69 6.49 -2.73
C GLY A 34 7.14 5.04 -2.92
N VAL A 35 8.27 4.68 -2.29
CA VAL A 35 8.88 3.33 -2.35
C VAL A 35 8.00 2.23 -1.76
N PHE A 36 7.00 2.59 -0.95
CA PHE A 36 6.04 1.64 -0.37
C PHE A 36 4.78 1.44 -1.21
N GLY A 37 4.65 2.18 -2.32
CA GLY A 37 3.66 1.89 -3.33
C GLY A 37 3.94 0.60 -4.09
N LEU A 38 3.00 0.22 -4.96
CA LEU A 38 3.20 -0.88 -5.91
C LEU A 38 4.08 -0.34 -7.06
N ALA A 39 5.40 -0.46 -6.95
CA ALA A 39 6.35 0.04 -7.94
C ALA A 39 7.15 -1.09 -8.63
N GLY A 40 7.72 -0.80 -9.80
CA GLY A 40 8.67 -1.67 -10.51
C GLY A 40 8.07 -2.86 -11.29
N GLU A 41 8.94 -3.81 -11.66
CA GLU A 41 8.60 -5.02 -12.42
C GLU A 41 7.76 -6.02 -11.61
N SER A 42 7.86 -5.97 -10.27
CA SER A 42 7.07 -6.79 -9.36
C SER A 42 6.46 -5.90 -8.26
N PRO A 43 5.12 -5.76 -8.22
CA PRO A 43 4.44 -4.86 -7.30
C PRO A 43 4.59 -5.26 -5.82
N PHE A 44 5.12 -6.47 -5.55
CA PHE A 44 5.29 -7.00 -4.21
C PHE A 44 6.75 -7.03 -3.72
N VAL A 45 7.69 -6.44 -4.47
CA VAL A 45 9.11 -6.44 -4.11
C VAL A 45 9.57 -5.02 -3.83
N LEU A 46 10.11 -4.80 -2.63
CA LEU A 46 10.75 -3.53 -2.28
C LEU A 46 12.16 -3.47 -2.87
N SER A 47 12.52 -2.32 -3.41
CA SER A 47 13.89 -2.03 -3.80
C SER A 47 14.75 -1.78 -2.57
N VAL A 48 15.70 -2.69 -2.30
CA VAL A 48 16.62 -2.57 -1.16
C VAL A 48 17.49 -1.32 -1.27
N ASP A 49 17.95 -1.00 -2.48
CA ASP A 49 18.82 0.16 -2.69
C ASP A 49 18.07 1.47 -2.50
N GLU A 50 16.81 1.56 -2.96
CA GLU A 50 15.98 2.75 -2.71
C GLU A 50 15.67 2.91 -1.22
N LEU A 51 15.25 1.84 -0.55
CA LEU A 51 15.00 1.87 0.90
C LEU A 51 16.23 2.32 1.69
N ARG A 52 17.41 1.79 1.36
CA ARG A 52 18.66 2.18 2.03
C ARG A 52 19.00 3.65 1.82
N SER A 53 18.70 4.21 0.64
CA SER A 53 18.99 5.62 0.37
C SER A 53 18.10 6.59 1.16
N LEU A 54 16.97 6.11 1.69
CA LEU A 54 15.99 6.86 2.47
C LEU A 54 16.13 6.63 3.99
N GLU A 55 16.99 5.70 4.42
CA GLU A 55 17.15 5.32 5.83
C GLU A 55 17.58 6.51 6.71
N GLY A 56 16.95 6.64 7.88
CA GLY A 56 17.24 7.68 8.85
C GLY A 56 16.75 9.08 8.48
N GLY A 57 16.11 9.26 7.32
CA GLY A 57 15.63 10.56 6.87
C GLY A 57 14.38 11.08 7.60
N MET A 58 13.65 10.22 8.32
CA MET A 58 12.51 10.64 9.14
C MET A 58 12.92 10.98 10.59
N PRO A 59 12.54 12.17 11.11
CA PRO A 59 12.70 12.55 12.51
C PRO A 59 12.14 11.51 13.48
N VAL A 60 12.89 11.19 14.53
CA VAL A 60 12.58 10.09 15.48
C VAL A 60 11.21 10.26 16.16
N ASP A 61 10.81 11.50 16.43
CA ASP A 61 9.53 11.85 17.06
C ASP A 61 8.32 11.73 16.12
N LEU A 62 8.53 11.79 14.80
CA LEU A 62 7.48 11.59 13.79
C LEU A 62 7.21 10.12 13.48
N ARG A 63 8.24 9.26 13.57
CA ARG A 63 8.13 7.83 13.25
C ARG A 63 6.91 7.12 13.88
N PRO A 64 6.66 7.21 15.20
CA PRO A 64 5.51 6.52 15.79
C PRO A 64 4.17 7.07 15.30
N LYS A 65 4.07 8.36 14.98
CA LYS A 65 2.83 8.97 14.46
C LYS A 65 2.54 8.47 13.05
N VAL A 66 3.54 8.53 12.17
CA VAL A 66 3.43 8.06 10.79
C VAL A 66 3.14 6.56 10.76
N ALA A 67 3.88 5.76 11.53
CA ALA A 67 3.65 4.32 11.57
C ALA A 67 2.25 3.95 12.10
N SER A 68 1.76 4.66 13.13
CA SER A 68 0.39 4.47 13.62
C SER A 68 -0.65 4.82 12.56
N TYR A 69 -0.46 5.92 11.82
CA TYR A 69 -1.32 6.30 10.70
C TYR A 69 -1.35 5.21 9.63
N LEU A 70 -0.18 4.76 9.16
CA LEU A 70 -0.06 3.74 8.11
C LEU A 70 -0.71 2.40 8.51
N ARG A 71 -0.63 2.00 9.78
CA ARG A 71 -1.31 0.78 10.28
C ARG A 71 -2.83 0.93 10.36
N GLY A 72 -3.34 2.15 10.45
CA GLY A 72 -4.77 2.47 10.47
C GLY A 72 -5.44 2.45 9.09
N GLY A 73 -4.67 2.26 8.01
CA GLY A 73 -5.19 2.23 6.64
C GLY A 73 -6.27 1.17 6.43
N SER A 74 -7.21 1.46 5.55
CA SER A 74 -8.22 0.48 5.10
C SER A 74 -7.55 -0.59 4.24
N VAL A 75 -7.72 -1.87 4.59
CA VAL A 75 -7.12 -3.00 3.87
C VAL A 75 -7.89 -3.24 2.58
N VAL A 76 -7.23 -3.04 1.43
CA VAL A 76 -7.80 -3.31 0.10
C VAL A 76 -7.41 -4.70 -0.37
N ILE A 77 -6.12 -5.05 -0.25
CA ILE A 77 -5.60 -6.35 -0.64
C ILE A 77 -5.04 -7.03 0.60
N ALA A 78 -5.73 -8.08 1.03
CA ALA A 78 -5.28 -8.94 2.11
C ALA A 78 -4.55 -10.16 1.53
N LEU A 79 -3.35 -10.43 2.04
CA LEU A 79 -2.56 -11.58 1.65
C LEU A 79 -2.12 -12.37 2.91
N MET A 80 -1.85 -13.67 2.75
CA MET A 80 -1.63 -14.63 3.85
C MET A 80 -0.14 -15.02 4.06
N GLU A 81 0.77 -14.44 3.30
CA GLU A 81 2.22 -14.62 3.42
C GLU A 81 2.77 -13.99 4.70
N TYR A 82 4.09 -14.08 4.86
CA TYR A 82 4.83 -13.24 5.78
C TYR A 82 5.92 -12.53 4.99
N THR A 83 6.08 -11.24 5.21
CA THR A 83 7.28 -10.53 4.75
C THR A 83 8.31 -10.56 5.86
N ARG A 84 9.57 -10.50 5.46
CA ARG A 84 10.71 -10.30 6.34
C ARG A 84 11.37 -9.00 5.94
N ASP A 85 11.77 -8.22 6.93
CA ASP A 85 12.59 -7.03 6.74
C ASP A 85 13.78 -7.32 5.82
N VAL A 86 13.81 -6.62 4.68
CA VAL A 86 14.83 -6.80 3.63
C VAL A 86 16.12 -6.02 3.89
N LEU A 87 16.09 -5.06 4.83
CA LEU A 87 17.25 -4.24 5.18
C LEU A 87 18.13 -4.94 6.20
N GLY A 88 17.55 -5.36 7.33
CA GLY A 88 18.29 -5.94 8.46
C GLY A 88 17.77 -7.29 8.97
N GLY A 89 16.60 -7.74 8.51
CA GLY A 89 15.93 -8.93 9.03
C GLY A 89 15.40 -8.81 10.46
N SER A 90 15.15 -7.59 10.94
CA SER A 90 14.81 -7.23 12.32
C SER A 90 13.36 -7.54 12.70
N PHE A 91 12.46 -7.57 11.71
CA PHE A 91 11.04 -7.83 11.92
C PHE A 91 10.45 -8.73 10.82
N THR A 92 9.28 -9.28 11.11
CA THR A 92 8.43 -10.00 10.16
C THR A 92 7.00 -9.49 10.28
N VAL A 93 6.30 -9.39 9.14
CA VAL A 93 4.93 -8.88 9.09
C VAL A 93 4.02 -9.90 8.40
N PRO A 94 3.00 -10.45 9.09
CA PRO A 94 1.97 -11.26 8.45
C PRO A 94 1.24 -10.44 7.38
N GLY A 95 1.07 -10.95 6.17
CA GLY A 95 0.45 -10.22 5.05
C GLY A 95 1.16 -8.90 4.73
N GLY A 96 2.47 -8.81 4.95
CA GLY A 96 3.21 -7.54 4.84
C GLY A 96 3.18 -6.92 3.45
N SER A 97 3.04 -7.73 2.39
CA SER A 97 2.88 -7.25 1.02
C SER A 97 1.43 -6.87 0.67
N GLY A 98 0.49 -7.05 1.61
CA GLY A 98 -0.88 -6.58 1.49
C GLY A 98 -0.95 -5.06 1.35
N VAL A 99 -2.02 -4.54 0.76
CA VAL A 99 -2.16 -3.13 0.38
C VAL A 99 -3.23 -2.45 1.22
N LEU A 100 -2.86 -1.31 1.79
CA LEU A 100 -3.71 -0.42 2.57
C LEU A 100 -3.87 0.92 1.85
N THR A 101 -4.92 1.67 2.20
CA THR A 101 -5.17 3.02 1.69
C THR A 101 -5.88 3.90 2.73
N ASP A 102 -5.71 5.22 2.63
CA ASP A 102 -6.55 6.24 3.29
C ASP A 102 -7.58 6.89 2.33
N GLY A 103 -7.63 6.46 1.07
CA GLY A 103 -8.50 7.05 0.05
C GLY A 103 -7.81 8.06 -0.87
N THR A 104 -6.61 8.52 -0.52
CA THR A 104 -5.75 9.37 -1.36
C THR A 104 -4.46 8.65 -1.72
N TYR A 105 -3.81 8.04 -0.74
CA TYR A 105 -2.59 7.26 -0.92
C TYR A 105 -2.82 5.77 -0.70
N PHE A 106 -1.97 4.93 -1.29
CA PHE A 106 -1.90 3.51 -0.97
C PHE A 106 -0.47 3.06 -0.71
N TRP A 107 -0.33 2.05 0.15
CA TRP A 107 0.96 1.55 0.60
C TRP A 107 0.88 0.07 1.00
N ARG A 108 2.05 -0.57 1.07
CA ARG A 108 2.18 -1.91 1.68
C ARG A 108 2.00 -1.88 3.19
N ARG A 109 1.42 -2.95 3.73
CA ARG A 109 1.18 -3.12 5.16
C ARG A 109 2.45 -2.98 6.00
N ASP A 110 3.57 -3.53 5.52
CA ASP A 110 4.84 -3.50 6.24
C ASP A 110 5.60 -2.17 6.17
N ALA A 111 5.07 -1.16 5.45
CA ALA A 111 5.63 0.20 5.43
C ALA A 111 5.79 0.79 6.84
N ALA A 112 4.80 0.59 7.70
CA ALA A 112 4.82 1.09 9.08
C ALA A 112 6.03 0.57 9.87
N ASP A 113 6.38 -0.71 9.68
CA ASP A 113 7.48 -1.36 10.39
C ASP A 113 8.84 -0.85 9.90
N TYR A 114 8.97 -0.55 8.60
CA TYR A 114 10.15 0.15 8.08
C TYR A 114 10.28 1.58 8.62
N ILE A 115 9.17 2.32 8.72
CA ILE A 115 9.16 3.67 9.29
C ILE A 115 9.62 3.66 10.76
N GLU A 116 9.13 2.73 11.58
CA GLU A 116 9.54 2.65 12.98
C GLU A 116 11.00 2.22 13.14
N ALA A 117 11.40 1.15 12.46
CA ALA A 117 12.73 0.57 12.63
C ALA A 117 13.82 1.46 12.03
N TYR A 118 13.58 2.02 10.84
CA TYR A 118 14.60 2.65 10.02
C TYR A 118 14.37 4.14 9.78
N GLY A 119 13.18 4.67 10.06
CA GLY A 119 12.87 6.07 9.78
C GLY A 119 13.03 6.40 8.31
N ILE A 120 12.50 5.53 7.43
CA ILE A 120 12.54 5.74 5.99
C ILE A 120 11.90 7.10 5.66
N ALA A 121 12.62 7.95 4.93
CA ALA A 121 12.08 9.23 4.47
C ALA A 121 10.86 9.02 3.56
N LEU A 122 9.85 9.87 3.77
CA LEU A 122 8.71 10.03 2.88
C LEU A 122 8.75 11.47 2.32
N ASP A 123 8.06 11.70 1.21
CA ASP A 123 7.88 13.06 0.69
C ASP A 123 7.13 13.91 1.72
N ASP A 124 7.53 15.17 1.88
CA ASP A 124 6.96 16.10 2.85
C ASP A 124 5.46 16.27 2.62
N VAL A 125 5.01 16.23 1.35
CA VAL A 125 3.59 16.33 1.00
C VAL A 125 2.74 15.19 1.61
N PHE A 126 3.32 13.99 1.79
CA PHE A 126 2.63 12.87 2.42
C PHE A 126 2.55 13.07 3.94
N VAL A 127 3.62 13.58 4.55
CA VAL A 127 3.64 13.85 5.99
C VAL A 127 2.66 14.97 6.33
N GLU A 128 2.61 16.03 5.52
CA GLU A 128 1.63 17.11 5.64
C GLU A 128 0.20 16.61 5.49
N HIS A 129 -0.06 15.68 4.55
CA HIS A 129 -1.38 15.05 4.42
C HIS A 129 -1.80 14.31 5.69
N MET A 130 -0.91 13.47 6.25
CA MET A 130 -1.18 12.73 7.49
C MET A 130 -1.39 13.67 8.68
N GLU A 131 -0.64 14.77 8.75
CA GLU A 131 -0.80 15.79 9.78
C GLU A 131 -2.15 16.51 9.66
N GLN A 132 -2.57 16.88 8.45
CA GLN A 132 -3.86 17.52 8.19
C GLN A 132 -5.04 16.59 8.53
N ALA A 133 -4.86 15.28 8.35
CA ALA A 133 -5.80 14.25 8.81
C ALA A 133 -5.78 14.04 10.35
N GLY A 134 -4.93 14.76 11.09
CA GLY A 134 -4.81 14.64 12.54
C GLY A 134 -4.14 13.34 12.98
N TRP A 135 -3.26 12.77 12.15
CA TRP A 135 -2.58 11.50 12.38
C TRP A 135 -3.52 10.31 12.55
N MET A 136 -4.74 10.41 12.03
CA MET A 136 -5.70 9.31 11.98
C MET A 136 -6.20 9.15 10.55
N VAL A 137 -6.24 7.92 10.06
CA VAL A 137 -6.78 7.62 8.75
C VAL A 137 -8.28 7.95 8.75
N PRO A 138 -8.77 8.76 7.78
CA PRO A 138 -10.19 9.06 7.66
C PRO A 138 -11.01 7.81 7.35
N GLU A 139 -12.25 7.78 7.80
CA GLU A 139 -13.19 6.72 7.43
C GLU A 139 -13.42 6.76 5.92
N LEU A 140 -13.20 5.63 5.25
CA LEU A 140 -13.33 5.51 3.81
C LEU A 140 -14.75 5.08 3.43
N PRO A 141 -15.54 5.91 2.72
CA PRO A 141 -16.89 5.53 2.30
C PRO A 141 -16.88 4.24 1.46
N HIS A 142 -17.89 3.39 1.65
CA HIS A 142 -17.94 2.09 0.99
C HIS A 142 -17.84 2.16 -0.54
N GLU A 143 -18.54 3.09 -1.17
CA GLU A 143 -18.49 3.31 -2.62
C GLU A 143 -17.07 3.65 -3.09
N ARG A 144 -16.41 4.55 -2.36
CA ARG A 144 -15.01 4.92 -2.63
C ARG A 144 -14.06 3.75 -2.46
N PHE A 145 -14.26 2.93 -1.43
CA PHE A 145 -13.48 1.70 -1.24
C PHE A 145 -13.61 0.76 -2.43
N LEU A 146 -14.82 0.55 -2.97
CA LEU A 146 -15.03 -0.33 -4.12
C LEU A 146 -14.36 0.20 -5.40
N GLU A 147 -14.36 1.51 -5.61
CA GLU A 147 -13.62 2.12 -6.73
C GLU A 147 -12.12 1.87 -6.63
N ILE A 148 -11.55 2.04 -5.43
CA ILE A 148 -10.12 1.83 -5.16
C ILE A 148 -9.75 0.35 -5.27
N ASP A 149 -10.60 -0.54 -4.74
CA ASP A 149 -10.46 -2.00 -4.90
C ASP A 149 -10.37 -2.35 -6.38
N ALA A 150 -11.35 -1.94 -7.18
CA ALA A 150 -11.38 -2.22 -8.62
C ALA A 150 -10.15 -1.64 -9.36
N TYR A 151 -9.76 -0.41 -9.05
CA TYR A 151 -8.59 0.24 -9.63
C TYR A 151 -7.30 -0.53 -9.32
N LEU A 152 -7.02 -0.81 -8.03
CA LEU A 152 -5.80 -1.51 -7.62
C LEU A 152 -5.76 -2.96 -8.11
N TYR A 153 -6.91 -3.66 -8.15
CA TYR A 153 -6.99 -4.96 -8.80
C TYR A 153 -6.65 -4.88 -10.28
N SER A 154 -7.17 -3.88 -11.01
CA SER A 154 -6.87 -3.70 -12.43
C SER A 154 -5.38 -3.42 -12.69
N LEU A 155 -4.73 -2.66 -11.80
CA LEU A 155 -3.30 -2.38 -11.88
C LEU A 155 -2.44 -3.65 -11.70
N LEU A 156 -2.93 -4.60 -10.89
CA LEU A 156 -2.27 -5.88 -10.65
C LEU A 156 -2.60 -6.96 -11.68
N SER A 157 -3.80 -6.92 -12.29
CA SER A 157 -4.25 -7.92 -13.28
C SER A 157 -4.01 -7.52 -14.73
N GLY A 158 -3.75 -6.24 -14.99
CA GLY A 158 -3.58 -5.66 -16.33
C GLY A 158 -2.16 -5.75 -16.89
N ARG A 159 -1.30 -6.58 -16.29
CA ARG A 159 0.03 -6.92 -16.80
C ARG A 159 0.11 -8.39 -17.16
#